data_AF-A0A520A5B4-F1
#
_entry.id   AF-A0A520A5B4-F1
#
_cell.length_a   1.000
_cell.length_b   1.000
_cell.length_c   1.000
_cell.angle_alpha   90.00
_cell.angle_beta   90.00
_cell.angle_gamma   90.00
#
_symmetry.space_group_name_H-M   'P 1'
#
loop_
_entity.id
_entity.type
_entity.pdbx_description
1 polymer ?
#
loop_
_entity_poly.entity_id
_entity_poly.type
_entity_poly.pdbx_seq_one_letter_code
_entity_poly.pdbx_strand_id
1 'polypeptide(L)'
;MEDYAAKMALKPDGALREYVTGHAQYREEAVLAALNELRQRGQPAPEDATLRPQLEAVVQKAQADADALAAEAPETDVADLPRLYSPAGIVVVSATISVVAGAILLALNLYRLKKGNVIIWLVAFVIAYVIGRALLLKWMIAHHLFSPWTAPLIDLPVIIAYVWWFWPRYIGTYQFQPRNWLLPLGIFMLVIFVVLLLNPGTAQQLKEQIEQQMQQR
;
A
#
# COMPACT_ATOMS: atom_id res chain seq x y z
N MET A 1 -10.62 -15.37 -1.72
CA MET A 1 -10.27 -16.54 -0.90
C MET A 1 -9.14 -17.26 -1.61
N GLU A 2 -8.07 -17.62 -0.89
CA GLU A 2 -7.01 -18.43 -1.50
C GLU A 2 -7.57 -19.85 -1.73
N ASP A 3 -7.39 -20.40 -2.93
CA ASP A 3 -7.82 -21.77 -3.23
C ASP A 3 -6.78 -22.78 -2.70
N TYR A 4 -6.89 -23.10 -1.42
CA TYR A 4 -6.01 -24.08 -0.77
C TYR A 4 -6.25 -25.49 -1.29
N ALA A 5 -7.45 -25.84 -1.75
CA ALA A 5 -7.75 -27.17 -2.30
C ALA A 5 -6.93 -27.43 -3.58
N ALA A 6 -6.94 -26.49 -4.53
CA ALA A 6 -6.14 -26.60 -5.76
C ALA A 6 -4.63 -26.68 -5.48
N LYS A 7 -4.13 -25.94 -4.47
CA LYS A 7 -2.72 -25.99 -4.06
C LYS A 7 -2.33 -27.32 -3.43
N MET A 8 -3.21 -27.96 -2.66
CA MET A 8 -2.94 -29.25 -2.02
C MET A 8 -3.00 -30.41 -3.03
N ALA A 9 -3.88 -30.34 -4.03
CA ALA A 9 -3.96 -31.33 -5.10
C ALA A 9 -2.62 -31.51 -5.86
N LEU A 10 -1.82 -30.44 -5.98
CA LEU A 10 -0.52 -30.47 -6.67
C LEU A 10 0.64 -30.98 -5.80
N LYS A 11 0.43 -31.17 -4.49
CA LYS A 11 1.51 -31.58 -3.57
C LYS A 11 1.65 -33.11 -3.50
N PRO A 12 2.87 -33.63 -3.30
CA PRO A 12 3.08 -35.05 -3.02
C PRO A 12 2.62 -35.42 -1.60
N ASP A 13 2.28 -36.69 -1.38
CA ASP A 13 1.72 -37.17 -0.10
C ASP A 13 2.59 -36.85 1.12
N GLY A 14 3.92 -36.93 0.98
CA GLY A 14 4.85 -36.57 2.04
C GLY A 14 4.74 -35.10 2.48
N ALA A 15 4.54 -34.19 1.51
CA ALA A 15 4.34 -32.77 1.80
C ALA A 15 2.96 -32.50 2.40
N LEU A 16 1.92 -33.27 2.03
CA LEU A 16 0.61 -33.16 2.66
C LEU A 16 0.66 -33.60 4.14
N ARG A 17 1.42 -34.65 4.46
CA ARG A 17 1.61 -35.10 5.84
C ARG A 17 2.34 -34.07 6.70
N GLU A 18 3.29 -33.34 6.13
CA GLU A 18 3.99 -32.25 6.84
C GLU A 18 3.02 -31.12 7.27
N TYR A 19 2.00 -30.83 6.46
CA TYR A 19 0.97 -29.86 6.82
C TYR A 19 0.12 -30.33 8.00
N VAL A 20 -0.11 -31.64 8.11
CA VAL A 20 -0.90 -32.23 9.20
C VAL A 20 -0.08 -32.32 10.49
N THR A 21 1.15 -32.83 10.42
CA THR A 21 2.02 -32.97 11.60
C THR A 21 2.47 -31.61 12.12
N GLY A 22 2.76 -30.66 11.22
CA GLY A 22 3.11 -29.29 11.52
C GLY A 22 1.93 -28.32 11.63
N HIS A 23 0.70 -28.80 11.87
CA HIS A 23 -0.52 -27.98 11.81
C HIS A 23 -0.45 -26.64 12.54
N ALA A 24 0.29 -26.53 13.64
CA ALA A 24 0.48 -25.28 14.39
C ALA A 24 1.25 -24.19 13.62
N GLN A 25 1.97 -24.55 12.55
CA GLN A 25 2.77 -23.63 11.72
C GLN A 25 2.03 -23.18 10.46
N TYR A 26 0.88 -23.80 10.17
CA TYR A 26 0.13 -23.59 8.94
C TYR A 26 -1.27 -23.04 9.25
N ARG A 27 -1.88 -22.38 8.27
CA ARG A 27 -3.26 -21.89 8.39
C ARG A 27 -4.22 -23.07 8.46
N GLU A 28 -5.25 -22.93 9.29
CA GLU A 28 -6.24 -23.97 9.60
C GLU A 28 -6.95 -24.46 8.33
N GLU A 29 -7.29 -23.55 7.41
CA GLU A 29 -7.87 -23.87 6.10
C GLU A 29 -6.93 -24.71 5.21
N ALA A 30 -5.62 -24.44 5.27
CA ALA A 30 -4.62 -25.17 4.50
C ALA A 30 -4.39 -26.58 5.06
N VAL A 31 -4.41 -26.72 6.40
CA VAL A 31 -4.33 -28.02 7.07
C VAL A 31 -5.57 -28.86 6.77
N LEU A 32 -6.76 -28.25 6.80
CA LEU A 32 -8.02 -28.91 6.46
C LEU A 32 -8.05 -29.36 4.99
N ALA A 33 -7.55 -28.52 4.06
CA ALA A 33 -7.40 -28.89 2.66
C ALA A 33 -6.42 -30.06 2.47
N ALA A 34 -5.31 -30.10 3.22
CA ALA A 34 -4.36 -31.21 3.16
C ALA A 34 -4.96 -32.52 3.69
N LEU A 35 -5.74 -32.47 4.78
CA LEU A 35 -6.47 -33.62 5.31
C LEU A 35 -7.53 -34.15 4.33
N ASN A 36 -8.22 -33.25 3.61
CA ASN A 36 -9.21 -33.64 2.59
C ASN A 36 -8.54 -34.33 1.40
N GLU A 37 -7.42 -33.79 0.92
CA GLU A 37 -6.66 -34.37 -0.19
C GLU A 37 -6.09 -35.75 0.19
N LEU A 38 -5.52 -35.90 1.40
CA LEU A 38 -5.01 -37.19 1.90
C LEU A 38 -6.11 -38.26 1.97
N ARG A 39 -7.32 -37.88 2.40
CA ARG A 39 -8.47 -38.79 2.40
C ARG A 39 -8.93 -39.13 0.98
N GLN A 40 -8.97 -38.15 0.09
CA GLN A 40 -9.34 -38.36 -1.32
C GLN A 40 -8.38 -39.33 -2.01
N ARG A 41 -7.11 -39.33 -1.62
CA ARG A 41 -6.07 -40.28 -2.08
C ARG A 41 -6.09 -41.64 -1.37
N GLY A 42 -7.04 -41.88 -0.47
CA GLY A 42 -7.17 -43.13 0.27
C GLY A 42 -6.11 -43.33 1.36
N GLN A 43 -5.40 -42.27 1.77
CA GLN A 43 -4.36 -42.31 2.80
C GLN A 43 -4.68 -41.32 3.94
N PRO A 44 -5.76 -41.54 4.72
CA PRO A 44 -6.12 -40.64 5.81
C PRO A 44 -4.99 -40.58 6.85
N ALA A 45 -4.72 -39.37 7.35
CA ALA A 45 -3.76 -39.18 8.45
C ALA A 45 -4.33 -39.73 9.77
N PRO A 46 -3.52 -40.31 10.66
CA PRO A 46 -3.99 -40.83 11.95
C PRO A 46 -4.54 -39.72 12.86
N GLU A 47 -4.06 -38.50 12.71
CA GLU A 47 -4.52 -37.31 13.46
C GLU A 47 -5.83 -36.72 12.91
N ASP A 48 -6.35 -37.24 11.79
CA ASP A 48 -7.54 -36.73 11.12
C ASP A 48 -8.78 -36.77 12.03
N ALA A 49 -8.94 -37.85 12.81
CA ALA A 49 -10.08 -38.02 13.70
C ALA A 49 -10.11 -37.00 14.86
N THR A 50 -8.95 -36.50 15.30
CA THR A 50 -8.84 -35.59 16.44
C THR A 50 -8.72 -34.13 16.02
N LEU A 51 -8.00 -33.83 14.93
CA LEU A 51 -7.73 -32.47 14.47
C LEU A 51 -8.87 -31.89 13.65
N ARG A 52 -9.51 -32.68 12.80
CA ARG A 52 -10.57 -32.22 11.90
C ARG A 52 -11.72 -31.49 12.60
N PRO A 53 -12.37 -32.05 13.65
CA PRO A 53 -13.51 -31.37 14.26
C PRO A 53 -13.12 -30.02 14.88
N GLN A 54 -11.88 -29.89 15.35
CA GLN A 54 -11.36 -28.65 15.91
C GLN A 54 -11.12 -27.60 14.82
N LEU A 55 -10.49 -28.01 13.70
CA LEU A 55 -10.22 -27.13 12.56
C LEU A 55 -11.51 -26.69 11.87
N GLU A 56 -12.47 -27.60 11.68
CA GLU A 56 -13.78 -27.28 11.10
C GLU A 56 -14.53 -26.27 11.98
N ALA A 57 -14.50 -26.41 13.30
CA ALA A 57 -15.13 -25.45 14.21
C ALA A 57 -14.46 -24.07 14.16
N VAL A 58 -13.13 -24.01 14.06
CA VAL A 58 -12.37 -22.74 13.95
C VAL A 58 -12.67 -22.06 12.62
N VAL A 59 -12.66 -22.80 11.50
CA VAL A 59 -12.96 -22.25 10.17
C VAL A 59 -14.43 -21.81 10.07
N GLN A 60 -15.38 -22.60 10.60
CA GLN A 60 -16.79 -22.21 10.63
C GLN A 60 -17.02 -20.98 11.49
N LYS A 61 -16.36 -20.87 12.64
CA LYS A 61 -16.44 -19.68 13.49
C LYS A 61 -15.81 -18.47 12.80
N ALA A 62 -14.65 -18.61 12.17
CA ALA A 62 -14.01 -17.54 11.42
C ALA A 62 -14.87 -17.08 10.24
N GLN A 63 -15.55 -18.00 9.55
CA GLN A 63 -16.49 -17.69 8.48
C GLN A 63 -17.75 -17.02 9.01
N ALA A 64 -18.32 -17.51 10.11
CA ALA A 64 -19.48 -16.88 10.76
C ALA A 64 -19.16 -15.49 11.31
N ASP A 65 -17.96 -15.28 11.87
CA ASP A 65 -17.48 -13.98 12.30
C ASP A 65 -17.27 -13.04 11.10
N ALA A 66 -16.73 -13.55 9.99
CA ALA A 66 -16.60 -12.80 8.73
C ALA A 66 -17.96 -12.44 8.11
N ASP A 67 -18.91 -13.37 8.14
CA ASP A 67 -20.27 -13.18 7.63
C ASP A 67 -21.09 -12.28 8.55
N ALA A 68 -20.89 -12.32 9.87
CA ALA A 68 -21.47 -11.39 10.82
C ALA A 68 -20.89 -9.98 10.67
N LEU A 69 -19.57 -9.86 10.45
CA LEU A 69 -18.91 -8.59 10.09
C LEU A 69 -19.41 -8.06 8.73
N ALA A 70 -19.77 -8.95 7.80
CA ALA A 70 -20.38 -8.59 6.51
C ALA A 70 -21.87 -8.25 6.63
N ALA A 71 -22.61 -8.86 7.56
CA ALA A 71 -24.02 -8.61 7.80
C ALA A 71 -24.28 -7.38 8.69
N GLU A 72 -23.34 -7.02 9.56
CA GLU A 72 -23.32 -5.75 10.30
C GLU A 72 -22.77 -4.58 9.47
N ALA A 73 -22.15 -4.86 8.31
CA ALA A 73 -21.90 -3.84 7.32
C ALA A 73 -23.25 -3.47 6.68
N PRO A 74 -23.72 -2.22 6.77
CA PRO A 74 -24.91 -1.83 6.03
C PRO A 74 -24.65 -2.12 4.55
N GLU A 75 -25.57 -2.82 3.90
CA GLU A 75 -25.63 -2.93 2.43
C GLU A 75 -25.77 -1.51 1.87
N THR A 76 -24.65 -0.81 1.81
CA THR A 76 -24.55 0.51 1.23
C THR A 76 -24.23 0.24 -0.21
N ASP A 77 -25.23 0.43 -1.06
CA ASP A 77 -25.15 0.27 -2.50
C ASP A 77 -23.80 0.81 -2.99
N VAL A 78 -22.95 -0.07 -3.51
CA VAL A 78 -21.52 0.23 -3.75
C VAL A 78 -21.37 1.45 -4.68
N ALA A 79 -22.42 1.76 -5.44
CA ALA A 79 -22.55 2.91 -6.32
C ALA A 79 -22.47 4.28 -5.61
N ASP A 80 -22.86 4.39 -4.33
CA ASP A 80 -22.99 5.68 -3.63
C ASP A 80 -21.84 6.01 -2.66
N LEU A 81 -20.84 5.14 -2.53
CA LEU A 81 -19.68 5.44 -1.68
C LEU A 81 -18.80 6.54 -2.31
N PRO A 82 -18.38 7.56 -1.52
CA PRO A 82 -17.56 8.64 -2.05
C PRO A 82 -16.21 8.10 -2.52
N ARG A 83 -15.92 8.27 -3.81
CA ARG A 83 -14.62 7.94 -4.40
C ARG A 83 -13.56 8.93 -3.89
N LEU A 84 -12.75 8.52 -2.93
CA LEU A 84 -11.59 9.24 -2.40
C LEU A 84 -10.28 8.75 -3.06
N TYR A 85 -9.16 9.36 -2.74
CA TYR A 85 -7.83 8.83 -3.05
C TYR A 85 -7.33 8.04 -1.84
N SER A 86 -6.79 6.84 -2.04
CA SER A 86 -6.35 5.98 -0.94
C SER A 86 -5.14 6.57 -0.19
N PRO A 87 -4.91 6.21 1.09
CA PRO A 87 -3.73 6.68 1.82
C PRO A 87 -2.43 6.30 1.11
N ALA A 88 -2.37 5.07 0.58
CA ALA A 88 -1.24 4.59 -0.21
C ALA A 88 -1.00 5.46 -1.46
N GLY A 89 -2.05 5.87 -2.18
CA GLY A 89 -1.93 6.76 -3.33
C GLY A 89 -1.39 8.14 -2.94
N ILE A 90 -1.81 8.69 -1.80
CA ILE A 90 -1.28 9.95 -1.27
C ILE A 90 0.20 9.81 -0.94
N VAL A 91 0.62 8.72 -0.29
CA VAL A 91 2.04 8.47 0.04
C VAL A 91 2.88 8.40 -1.22
N VAL A 92 2.47 7.59 -2.20
CA VAL A 92 3.23 7.42 -3.45
C VAL A 92 3.37 8.75 -4.19
N VAL A 93 2.27 9.50 -4.35
CA VAL A 93 2.32 10.82 -5.00
C VAL A 93 3.16 11.81 -4.20
N SER A 94 3.09 11.78 -2.88
CA SER A 94 3.90 12.68 -2.03
C SER A 94 5.39 12.42 -2.19
N ALA A 95 5.78 11.15 -2.24
CA ALA A 95 7.17 10.72 -2.33
C ALA A 95 7.75 10.88 -3.75
N THR A 96 6.93 10.66 -4.79
CA THR A 96 7.39 10.69 -6.19
C THR A 96 7.26 12.07 -6.85
N ILE A 97 6.23 12.84 -6.50
CA ILE A 97 5.93 14.15 -7.09
C ILE A 97 6.39 15.25 -6.14
N SER A 98 5.68 15.38 -5.03
CA SER A 98 5.98 16.32 -3.95
C SER A 98 4.96 16.17 -2.83
N VAL A 99 5.39 16.53 -1.63
CA VAL A 99 4.52 16.65 -0.44
C VAL A 99 3.33 17.59 -0.67
N VAL A 100 3.48 18.60 -1.52
CA VAL A 100 2.40 19.53 -1.89
C VAL A 100 1.35 18.83 -2.77
N ALA A 101 1.78 18.03 -3.75
CA ALA A 101 0.85 17.23 -4.56
C ALA A 101 0.07 16.22 -3.70
N GLY A 102 0.74 15.60 -2.71
CA GLY A 102 0.09 14.79 -1.69
C GLY A 102 -0.99 15.53 -0.91
N ALA A 103 -0.68 16.74 -0.44
CA ALA A 103 -1.66 17.60 0.23
C ALA A 103 -2.85 17.96 -0.67
N ILE A 104 -2.63 18.18 -1.96
CA ILE A 104 -3.73 18.46 -2.90
C ILE A 104 -4.69 17.26 -2.97
N LEU A 105 -4.17 16.04 -3.10
CA LEU A 105 -5.00 14.83 -3.09
C LEU A 105 -5.78 14.68 -1.77
N LEU A 106 -5.12 14.95 -0.65
CA LEU A 106 -5.76 14.93 0.66
C LEU A 106 -6.84 16.02 0.78
N ALA A 107 -6.59 17.23 0.28
CA ALA A 107 -7.55 18.32 0.24
C ALA A 107 -8.77 17.98 -0.62
N LEU A 108 -8.57 17.32 -1.77
CA LEU A 108 -9.66 16.83 -2.62
C LEU A 108 -10.53 15.79 -1.89
N ASN A 109 -9.92 14.92 -1.09
CA ASN A 109 -10.66 14.00 -0.22
C ASN A 109 -11.50 14.74 0.81
N LEU A 110 -10.91 15.71 1.52
CA LEU A 110 -11.60 16.52 2.52
C LEU A 110 -12.73 17.37 1.91
N TYR A 111 -12.53 17.88 0.70
CA TYR A 111 -13.55 18.62 -0.05
C TYR A 111 -14.75 17.73 -0.39
N ARG A 112 -14.51 16.50 -0.85
CA ARG A 112 -15.58 15.51 -1.10
C ARG A 112 -16.34 15.15 0.16
N LEU A 113 -15.67 15.13 1.30
CA LEU A 113 -16.29 14.91 2.61
C LEU A 113 -16.94 16.18 3.21
N LYS A 114 -16.99 17.30 2.45
CA LYS A 114 -17.52 18.60 2.88
C LYS A 114 -16.85 19.16 4.15
N LYS A 115 -15.60 18.76 4.43
CA LYS A 115 -14.81 19.21 5.60
C LYS A 115 -13.93 20.42 5.26
N GLY A 116 -14.55 21.50 4.77
CA GLY A 116 -13.86 22.71 4.32
C GLY A 116 -12.94 23.35 5.37
N ASN A 117 -13.36 23.37 6.64
CA ASN A 117 -12.57 23.93 7.73
C ASN A 117 -11.22 23.20 7.93
N VAL A 118 -11.18 21.89 7.66
CA VAL A 118 -9.95 21.09 7.77
C VAL A 118 -9.00 21.37 6.60
N ILE A 119 -9.53 21.74 5.43
CA ILE A 119 -8.71 22.12 4.27
C ILE A 119 -7.88 23.36 4.61
N ILE A 120 -8.46 24.34 5.33
CA ILE A 120 -7.73 25.54 5.75
C ILE A 120 -6.55 25.16 6.66
N TRP A 121 -6.78 24.26 7.62
CA TRP A 121 -5.71 23.74 8.48
C TRP A 121 -4.64 22.99 7.70
N LEU A 122 -5.02 22.18 6.72
CA LEU A 122 -4.09 21.47 5.85
C LEU A 122 -3.24 22.45 5.03
N VAL A 123 -3.86 23.48 4.44
CA VAL A 123 -3.14 24.51 3.68
C VAL A 123 -2.17 25.28 4.57
N ALA A 124 -2.61 25.71 5.76
CA ALA A 124 -1.74 26.39 6.72
C ALA A 124 -0.54 25.51 7.12
N PHE A 125 -0.77 24.22 7.36
CA PHE A 125 0.28 23.25 7.66
C PHE A 125 1.29 23.09 6.52
N VAL A 126 0.82 22.99 5.27
CA VAL A 126 1.70 22.89 4.09
C VAL A 126 2.53 24.15 3.90
N ILE A 127 1.93 25.34 4.06
CA ILE A 127 2.66 26.62 3.98
C ILE A 127 3.74 26.69 5.04
N ALA A 128 3.40 26.36 6.30
CA ALA A 128 4.36 26.33 7.41
C ALA A 128 5.53 25.36 7.13
N TYR A 129 5.23 24.19 6.59
CA TYR A 129 6.25 23.23 6.18
C TYR A 129 7.12 23.74 5.03
N VAL A 130 6.57 24.36 3.99
CA VAL A 130 7.37 24.91 2.87
C VAL A 130 8.34 25.98 3.37
N ILE A 131 7.87 26.87 4.25
CA ILE A 131 8.73 27.88 4.88
C ILE A 131 9.79 27.20 5.74
N GLY A 132 9.40 26.27 6.61
CA GLY A 132 10.33 25.54 7.47
C GLY A 132 11.39 24.77 6.69
N ARG A 133 10.99 24.10 5.60
CA ARG A 133 11.88 23.40 4.67
C ARG A 133 12.87 24.36 4.02
N ALA A 134 12.42 25.52 3.54
CA ALA A 134 13.30 26.50 2.93
C ALA A 134 14.37 27.01 3.91
N LEU A 135 13.96 27.29 5.15
CA LEU A 135 14.88 27.70 6.23
C LEU A 135 15.85 26.58 6.59
N LEU A 136 15.35 25.34 6.72
CA LEU A 136 16.17 24.17 7.03
C LEU A 136 17.17 23.86 5.93
N LEU A 137 16.76 23.91 4.65
CA LEU A 137 17.68 23.74 3.52
C LEU A 137 18.77 24.80 3.54
N LYS A 138 18.40 26.07 3.74
CA LYS A 138 19.37 27.16 3.81
C LYS A 138 20.40 26.92 4.92
N TRP A 139 19.94 26.48 6.08
CA TRP A 139 20.81 26.12 7.21
C TRP A 139 21.71 24.91 6.89
N MET A 140 21.16 23.82 6.33
CA MET A 140 21.94 22.62 5.98
C MET A 140 23.01 22.90 4.91
N ILE A 141 22.69 23.72 3.91
CA ILE A 141 23.64 24.13 2.87
C ILE A 141 24.77 24.96 3.49
N ALA A 142 24.43 25.91 4.38
CA ALA A 142 25.43 26.73 5.07
C ALA A 142 26.39 25.91 5.95
N HIS A 143 25.94 24.77 6.46
CA HIS A 143 26.76 23.85 7.28
C HIS A 143 27.35 22.66 6.50
N HIS A 144 27.24 22.64 5.16
CA HIS A 144 27.72 21.53 4.31
C HIS A 144 27.12 20.14 4.67
N LEU A 145 25.92 20.13 5.28
CA LEU A 145 25.19 18.92 5.65
C LEU A 145 24.21 18.47 4.57
N PHE A 146 24.05 19.26 3.50
CA PHE A 146 23.11 18.97 2.43
C PHE A 146 23.70 17.97 1.43
N SER A 147 22.99 16.85 1.26
CA SER A 147 23.24 15.87 0.19
C SER A 147 21.93 15.61 -0.56
N PRO A 148 21.94 15.42 -1.90
CA PRO A 148 20.74 15.07 -2.67
C PRO A 148 19.96 13.87 -2.10
N TRP A 149 20.67 12.92 -1.49
CA TRP A 149 20.08 11.74 -0.84
C TRP A 149 19.29 12.06 0.44
N THR A 150 19.57 13.20 1.08
CA THR A 150 18.87 13.65 2.30
C THR A 150 17.61 14.46 2.02
N ALA A 151 17.45 14.96 0.79
CA ALA A 151 16.28 15.73 0.38
C ALA A 151 14.94 14.99 0.60
N PRO A 152 14.76 13.71 0.23
CA PRO A 152 13.51 12.98 0.49
C PRO A 152 13.27 12.71 1.99
N LEU A 153 14.32 12.67 2.82
CA LEU A 153 14.19 12.47 4.27
C LEU A 153 13.53 13.65 4.96
N ILE A 154 13.74 14.87 4.46
CA ILE A 154 13.12 16.10 4.98
C ILE A 154 11.60 16.08 4.78
N ASP A 155 11.13 15.35 3.78
CA ASP A 155 9.73 15.30 3.37
C ASP A 155 8.96 14.21 4.14
N LEU A 156 9.67 13.21 4.67
CA LEU A 156 9.13 12.05 5.37
C LEU A 156 8.20 12.42 6.55
N PRO A 157 8.54 13.36 7.45
CA PRO A 157 7.68 13.69 8.59
C PRO A 157 6.31 14.20 8.16
N VAL A 158 6.24 14.91 7.03
CA VAL A 158 4.97 15.43 6.52
C VAL A 158 4.13 14.33 5.90
N ILE A 159 4.75 13.42 5.15
CA ILE A 159 4.08 12.24 4.57
C ILE A 159 3.49 11.38 5.70
N ILE A 160 4.24 11.18 6.78
CA ILE A 160 3.76 10.48 7.97
C ILE A 160 2.59 11.24 8.58
N ALA A 161 2.68 12.56 8.74
CA ALA A 161 1.58 13.37 9.28
C ALA A 161 0.29 13.25 8.44
N TYR A 162 0.38 13.15 7.11
CA TYR A 162 -0.81 12.93 6.28
C TYR A 162 -1.53 11.62 6.62
N VAL A 163 -0.79 10.53 6.79
CA VAL A 163 -1.36 9.18 7.01
C VAL A 163 -1.72 8.94 8.46
N TRP A 164 -0.89 9.35 9.41
CA TRP A 164 -1.10 9.06 10.82
C TRP A 164 -1.94 10.11 11.54
N TRP A 165 -1.86 11.37 11.13
CA TRP A 165 -2.61 12.44 11.77
C TRP A 165 -3.86 12.79 10.99
N PHE A 166 -3.71 13.26 9.74
CA PHE A 166 -4.85 13.78 9.00
C PHE A 166 -5.85 12.71 8.58
N TRP A 167 -5.37 11.54 8.17
CA TRP A 167 -6.23 10.48 7.66
C TRP A 167 -7.19 9.91 8.72
N PRO A 168 -6.74 9.31 9.85
CA PRO A 168 -7.66 8.76 10.84
C PRO A 168 -8.52 9.84 11.51
N ARG A 169 -7.97 11.06 11.67
CA ARG A 169 -8.65 12.15 12.38
C ARG A 169 -9.78 12.78 11.58
N TYR A 170 -9.61 12.92 10.26
CA TYR A 170 -10.53 13.71 9.43
C TYR A 170 -11.18 12.93 8.29
N ILE A 171 -10.55 11.88 7.79
CA ILE A 171 -11.16 11.01 6.78
C ILE A 171 -11.88 9.87 7.49
N GLY A 172 -11.21 9.13 8.38
CA GLY A 172 -11.78 7.97 9.09
C GLY A 172 -11.73 6.67 8.26
N THR A 173 -12.13 5.54 8.86
CA THR A 173 -12.24 4.22 8.22
C THR A 173 -13.57 4.05 7.48
N TYR A 174 -14.01 5.08 6.75
CA TYR A 174 -15.22 4.93 5.94
C TYR A 174 -14.96 3.88 4.87
N GLN A 175 -15.95 3.02 4.63
CA GLN A 175 -15.97 2.22 3.41
C GLN A 175 -15.86 3.19 2.23
N PHE A 176 -14.94 2.91 1.32
CA PHE A 176 -14.56 3.83 0.26
C PHE A 176 -14.13 3.03 -0.96
N GLN A 177 -14.61 3.41 -2.14
CA GLN A 177 -14.17 2.82 -3.40
C GLN A 177 -12.81 3.42 -3.84
N PRO A 178 -11.69 2.68 -3.79
CA PRO A 178 -10.37 3.18 -4.18
C PRO A 178 -10.37 3.80 -5.57
N ARG A 179 -10.17 5.13 -5.65
CA ARG A 179 -9.98 5.79 -6.95
C ARG A 179 -8.61 5.44 -7.50
N ASN A 180 -8.59 5.08 -8.78
CA ASN A 180 -7.37 4.64 -9.45
C ASN A 180 -6.31 5.75 -9.48
N TRP A 181 -5.22 5.57 -8.74
CA TRP A 181 -4.12 6.53 -8.58
C TRP A 181 -3.04 6.37 -9.67
N LEU A 182 -3.09 5.28 -10.44
CA LEU A 182 -2.20 5.05 -11.58
C LEU A 182 -2.37 6.08 -12.70
N LEU A 183 -3.59 6.59 -12.91
CA LEU A 183 -3.86 7.56 -13.96
C LEU A 183 -3.12 8.91 -13.73
N PRO A 184 -3.24 9.57 -12.55
CA PRO A 184 -2.48 10.81 -12.30
C PRO A 184 -0.96 10.59 -12.23
N LEU A 185 -0.50 9.42 -11.76
CA LEU A 185 0.93 9.09 -11.77
C LEU A 185 1.47 8.97 -13.20
N GLY A 186 0.73 8.28 -14.08
CA GLY A 186 1.11 8.13 -15.49
C GLY A 186 1.21 9.47 -16.21
N ILE A 187 0.27 10.38 -15.96
CA ILE A 187 0.32 11.75 -16.50
C ILE A 187 1.56 12.49 -15.99
N PHE A 188 1.88 12.37 -14.70
CA PHE A 188 3.05 13.05 -14.14
C PHE A 188 4.38 12.50 -14.67
N MET A 189 4.51 11.17 -14.77
CA MET A 189 5.66 10.51 -15.41
C MET A 189 5.83 10.95 -16.87
N LEU A 190 4.72 11.05 -17.62
CA LEU A 190 4.73 11.54 -18.99
C LEU A 190 5.23 12.99 -19.05
N VAL A 191 4.75 13.87 -18.17
CA VAL A 191 5.19 15.28 -18.13
C VAL A 191 6.68 15.39 -17.79
N ILE A 192 7.17 14.64 -16.79
CA ILE A 192 8.61 14.60 -16.47
C ILE A 192 9.40 14.11 -17.68
N PHE A 193 8.96 13.02 -18.32
CA PHE A 193 9.63 12.45 -19.47
C PHE A 193 9.71 13.45 -20.63
N VAL A 194 8.62 14.16 -20.92
CA VAL A 194 8.57 15.19 -21.96
C VAL A 194 9.48 16.37 -21.63
N VAL A 195 9.49 16.86 -20.38
CA VAL A 195 10.38 17.95 -19.95
C VAL A 195 11.86 17.53 -20.04
N LEU A 196 12.18 16.29 -19.69
CA LEU A 196 13.53 15.74 -19.82
C LEU A 196 13.97 15.68 -21.29
N LEU A 197 13.05 15.32 -22.19
CA LEU A 197 13.28 15.21 -23.63
C LEU A 197 13.40 16.58 -24.31
N LEU A 198 12.69 17.58 -23.80
CA LEU A 198 12.73 18.98 -24.25
C LEU A 198 13.93 19.76 -23.69
N ASN A 199 14.68 19.22 -22.73
CA ASN A 199 15.86 19.86 -22.18
C ASN A 199 17.11 19.41 -22.97
N PRO A 200 17.63 20.22 -23.93
CA PRO A 200 18.77 19.83 -24.76
C PRO A 200 20.07 19.64 -23.96
N GLY A 201 20.17 20.23 -22.76
CA GLY A 201 21.36 20.13 -21.92
C GLY A 201 21.56 18.75 -21.29
N THR A 202 20.48 18.03 -20.98
CA THR A 202 20.55 16.69 -20.38
C THR A 202 20.97 15.62 -21.39
N ALA A 203 20.59 15.77 -22.66
CA ALA A 203 21.03 14.86 -23.73
C ALA A 203 22.53 15.00 -24.03
N GLN A 204 23.06 16.23 -23.97
CA GLN A 204 24.50 16.49 -24.14
C GLN A 204 25.33 15.91 -22.99
N GLN A 205 24.90 16.15 -21.74
CA GLN A 205 25.59 15.61 -20.55
C GLN A 205 25.60 14.08 -20.50
N LEU A 206 24.51 13.42 -20.92
CA LEU A 206 24.45 11.96 -20.99
C LEU A 206 25.42 11.42 -22.06
N LYS A 207 25.51 12.09 -23.21
CA LYS A 207 26.44 11.71 -24.28
C LYS A 207 27.89 11.87 -23.86
N GLU A 208 28.24 12.99 -23.20
CA GLU A 208 29.59 13.21 -22.66
C GLU A 208 29.97 12.16 -21.60
N GLN A 209 29.04 11.76 -20.73
CA GLN A 209 29.30 10.69 -19.74
C GLN A 209 29.54 9.33 -20.40
N ILE A 210 28.78 9.00 -21.45
CA ILE A 210 28.95 7.73 -22.19
C ILE A 210 30.31 7.71 -22.91
N GLU A 211 30.71 8.83 -23.54
CA GLU A 211 32.00 8.95 -24.20
C GLU A 211 33.18 8.85 -23.21
N GLN A 212 33.08 9.49 -22.04
CA GLN A 212 34.10 9.39 -20.98
C GLN A 212 34.22 7.95 -20.44
N GLN A 213 33.11 7.22 -20.26
CA GLN A 213 33.17 5.82 -19.84
C GLN A 213 33.75 4.88 -20.90
N MET A 214 33.57 5.18 -22.19
CA MET A 214 34.20 4.41 -23.26
C MET A 214 35.70 4.68 -23.38
N GLN A 215 36.19 5.87 -23.02
CA GLN A 215 37.63 6.18 -23.02
C GLN A 215 38.38 5.61 -21.80
N GLN A 216 37.66 5.25 -20.73
CA GLN A 216 38.25 4.65 -19.52
C GLN A 216 38.25 3.12 -19.50
N ARG A 217 37.72 2.47 -20.55
CA ARG A 217 37.77 1.02 -20.77
C ARG A 217 38.79 0.67 -21.85
#